data_AF-A0AAU9T5Z4-F1
#
_entry.id   AF-A0AAU9T5Z4-F1
#
_cell.length_a   1.000
_cell.length_b   1.000
_cell.length_c   1.000
_cell.angle_alpha   90.00
_cell.angle_beta   90.00
_cell.angle_gamma   90.00
#
_symmetry.space_group_name_H-M   'P 1'
#
loop_
_entity.id
_entity.type
_entity.pdbx_description
1 polymer ?
#
loop_
_entity_poly.entity_id
_entity_poly.type
_entity_poly.pdbx_seq_one_letter_code
_entity_poly.pdbx_strand_id
1 'polypeptide(L)' 'MVAVALQPKPGWLVLDACAAPGNKTVHLAALMRGKGKIIACELNKERIQRLKETIRLAGAASILSEILSSSECCL' A
#
# COMPACT_ATOMS: atom_id res chain seq x y z
N MET A 1 -10.62 -9.72 0.40
CA MET A 1 -11.78 -9.21 1.15
C MET A 1 -11.42 -8.49 2.47
N VAL A 2 -10.17 -8.52 2.95
CA VAL A 2 -9.76 -7.95 4.25
C VAL A 2 -9.83 -6.40 4.32
N ALA A 3 -9.50 -5.69 3.24
CA ALA A 3 -9.44 -4.21 3.25
C ALA A 3 -10.78 -3.53 3.55
N VAL A 4 -11.90 -4.16 3.19
CA VAL A 4 -13.25 -3.61 3.44
C VAL A 4 -13.59 -3.60 4.93
N ALA A 5 -13.12 -4.59 5.69
CA ALA A 5 -13.36 -4.66 7.13
C ALA A 5 -12.73 -3.47 7.87
N LEU A 6 -11.62 -2.94 7.37
CA LEU A 6 -10.92 -1.78 7.93
C LEU A 6 -11.68 -0.45 7.69
N GLN A 7 -12.59 -0.42 6.69
CA GLN A 7 -13.36 0.76 6.28
C GLN A 7 -12.54 2.07 6.26
N PRO A 8 -11.39 2.10 5.56
CA PRO A 8 -10.50 3.25 5.59
C PRO A 8 -11.19 4.47 4.97
N LYS A 9 -11.07 5.63 5.62
CA LYS A 9 -11.67 6.87 5.12
C LYS A 9 -10.67 7.64 4.24
N PRO A 10 -11.15 8.36 3.21
CA PRO A 10 -10.33 9.31 2.47
C PRO A 10 -9.58 10.26 3.42
N GLY A 11 -8.28 10.45 3.19
CA GLY A 11 -7.41 11.32 3.97
C GLY A 11 -6.64 10.64 5.11
N TRP A 12 -6.93 9.37 5.42
CA TRP A 12 -6.19 8.63 6.45
C TRP A 12 -4.75 8.30 6.04
N LEU A 13 -3.92 8.05 7.04
CA LEU A 13 -2.63 7.38 6.91
C LEU A 13 -2.82 5.91 7.28
N VAL A 14 -2.49 5.00 6.35
CA VAL A 14 -2.67 3.55 6.53
C VAL A 14 -1.35 2.83 6.33
N LEU A 15 -1.03 1.87 7.20
CA LEU A 15 0.12 0.98 7.06
C LEU A 15 -0.32 -0.37 6.50
N ASP A 16 0.23 -0.77 5.36
CA ASP A 16 0.13 -2.12 4.81
C ASP A 16 1.44 -2.87 5.10
N ALA A 17 1.48 -3.58 6.23
CA ALA A 17 2.69 -4.22 6.74
C ALA A 17 3.20 -5.41 5.88
N CYS A 18 2.34 -5.96 5.01
CA CYS A 18 2.64 -7.07 4.12
C CYS A 18 2.13 -6.75 2.71
N ALA A 19 2.68 -5.68 2.12
CA ALA A 19 2.07 -5.02 0.98
C ALA A 19 2.15 -5.84 -0.31
N ALA A 20 3.25 -6.55 -0.58
CA ALA A 20 3.37 -7.26 -1.84
C ALA A 20 2.48 -8.52 -1.89
N PRO A 21 1.84 -8.82 -3.03
CA PRO A 21 2.08 -8.25 -4.37
C PRO A 21 1.39 -6.90 -4.66
N GLY A 22 0.59 -6.34 -3.76
CA GLY A 22 -0.03 -5.01 -3.91
C GLY A 22 -1.55 -4.98 -3.96
N ASN A 23 -2.22 -6.13 -3.98
CA ASN A 23 -3.67 -6.20 -4.10
C ASN A 23 -4.41 -5.55 -2.90
N LYS A 24 -3.86 -5.63 -1.69
CA LYS A 24 -4.45 -4.97 -0.51
C LYS A 24 -4.21 -3.47 -0.58
N THR A 25 -2.99 -3.06 -0.88
CA THR A 25 -2.60 -1.66 -1.06
C THR A 25 -3.48 -0.94 -2.08
N VAL A 26 -3.67 -1.55 -3.26
CA VAL A 26 -4.54 -0.99 -4.32
C VAL A 26 -6.01 -0.96 -3.89
N HIS A 27 -6.50 -1.98 -3.18
CA HIS A 27 -7.86 -1.97 -2.68
C HIS A 27 -8.07 -0.88 -1.61
N LEU A 28 -7.12 -0.68 -0.70
CA LEU A 28 -7.12 0.43 0.25
C LEU A 28 -7.14 1.78 -0.49
N ALA A 29 -6.28 1.94 -1.51
CA ALA A 29 -6.24 3.14 -2.34
C ALA A 29 -7.58 3.46 -3.00
N ALA A 30 -8.27 2.43 -3.51
CA ALA A 30 -9.60 2.56 -4.11
C ALA A 30 -10.66 2.99 -3.08
N LEU A 31 -10.69 2.35 -1.90
CA LEU A 31 -11.63 2.70 -0.81
C LEU A 31 -11.40 4.12 -0.30
N MET A 32 -10.14 4.54 -0.22
CA MET A 32 -9.73 5.90 0.16
C MET A 32 -9.89 6.92 -0.98
N ARG A 33 -10.37 6.50 -2.15
CA ARG A 33 -10.60 7.34 -3.35
C ARG A 33 -9.35 8.13 -3.78
N GLY A 34 -8.17 7.52 -3.64
CA GLY A 34 -6.90 8.15 -3.96
C GLY A 34 -6.52 9.34 -3.06
N LYS A 35 -7.20 9.53 -1.92
CA LYS A 35 -6.91 10.62 -0.96
C LYS A 35 -6.38 10.06 0.35
N GLY A 36 -5.26 10.59 0.82
CA GLY A 36 -4.58 10.14 2.04
C GLY A 36 -3.19 9.63 1.73
N LYS A 37 -2.69 8.72 2.56
CA LYS A 37 -1.36 8.12 2.39
C LYS A 37 -1.39 6.65 2.78
N ILE A 38 -0.67 5.83 2.03
CA ILE A 38 -0.40 4.43 2.35
C ILE A 38 1.10 4.23 2.44
N ILE A 39 1.55 3.71 3.59
CA ILE A 39 2.91 3.21 3.79
C ILE A 39 2.85 1.70 3.55
N ALA A 40 3.67 1.21 2.64
CA ALA A 40 3.74 -0.20 2.31
C ALA A 40 5.06 -0.80 2.84
N CYS A 41 5.00 -1.82 3.69
CA CYS A 41 6.19 -2.59 4.06
C CYS A 41 6.27 -3.89 3.25
N GLU A 42 7.46 -4.19 2.73
CA GLU A 42 7.80 -5.49 2.19
C GLU A 42 9.30 -5.77 2.38
N LEU A 43 9.63 -6.94 2.93
CA LEU A 43 11.01 -7.33 3.23
C LEU A 43 11.73 -7.85 1.98
N ASN A 44 11.01 -8.50 1.06
CA ASN A 44 11.60 -9.11 -0.11
C ASN A 44 11.72 -8.12 -1.28
N LYS A 45 12.97 -7.86 -1.71
CA LYS A 45 13.28 -6.90 -2.78
C LYS A 45 12.65 -7.22 -4.14
N GLU A 46 12.52 -8.49 -4.50
CA GLU A 46 11.85 -8.88 -5.76
C GLU A 46 10.34 -8.62 -5.70
N ARG A 47 9.75 -8.83 -4.52
CA ARG A 47 8.33 -8.58 -4.29
C ARG A 47 8.02 -7.08 -4.25
N ILE A 48 8.96 -6.24 -3.82
CA ILE A 48 8.85 -4.77 -3.93
C ILE A 48 8.68 -4.35 -5.39
N GLN A 49 9.39 -4.97 -6.34
CA GLN A 49 9.24 -4.61 -7.76
C GLN A 49 7.84 -4.93 -8.27
N ARG A 50 7.31 -6.11 -7.93
CA ARG A 50 5.93 -6.50 -8.25
C ARG A 50 4.90 -5.57 -7.61
N LEU A 51 5.13 -5.14 -6.37
CA LEU A 51 4.30 -4.16 -5.68
C LEU A 51 4.26 -2.83 -6.42
N LYS A 52 5.43 -2.29 -6.80
CA LYS A 52 5.53 -1.03 -7.55
C LYS A 52 4.80 -1.10 -8.89
N GLU A 53 4.99 -2.19 -9.63
CA GLU A 53 4.32 -2.43 -10.90
C GLU A 53 2.79 -2.50 -10.72
N THR A 54 2.30 -3.28 -9.75
CA THR A 54 0.88 -3.42 -9.45
C THR A 54 0.23 -2.08 -9.10
N ILE A 55 0.89 -1.28 -8.26
CA ILE A 55 0.39 0.05 -7.87
C ILE A 55 0.34 0.99 -9.06
N ARG A 56 1.37 0.98 -9.91
CA ARG A 56 1.43 1.79 -11.13
C ARG A 56 0.31 1.41 -12.10
N LEU A 57 0.14 0.13 -12.39
CA LEU A 57 -0.89 -0.38 -13.30
C LEU A 57 -2.31 -0.07 -12.79
N ALA A 58 -2.50 -0.08 -11.47
CA ALA A 58 -3.78 0.25 -10.86
C ALA A 58 -4.04 1.76 -10.69
N GLY A 59 -3.10 2.64 -11.06
CA GLY A 59 -3.25 4.08 -10.88
C GLY A 59 -3.24 4.54 -9.41
N ALA A 60 -2.74 3.71 -8.49
CA ALA A 60 -2.73 3.98 -7.06
C ALA A 60 -1.45 4.69 -6.58
N ALA A 61 -0.58 5.12 -7.49
CA ALA A 61 0.70 5.75 -7.17
C ALA A 61 0.55 7.07 -6.40
N SER A 62 -0.57 7.79 -6.57
CA SER A 62 -0.82 9.09 -5.94
C SER A 62 -1.02 9.03 -4.41
N ILE A 63 -1.44 7.88 -3.89
CA ILE A 63 -1.69 7.68 -2.45
C ILE A 63 -0.57 6.90 -1.77
N LEU A 64 0.30 6.23 -2.54
CA LEU A 64 1.44 5.51 -1.97
C LEU A 64 2.54 6.51 -1.58
N SER A 65 2.81 6.65 -0.29
CA SER A 65 3.83 7.59 0.19
C SER A 65 5.22 6.98 0.24
N GLU A 66 5.33 5.72 0.64
CA GLU A 66 6.62 5.09 0.90
C GLU A 66 6.53 3.56 0.80
N ILE A 67 7.62 2.93 0.35
CA ILE A 67 7.80 1.48 0.40
C ILE A 67 9.03 1.20 1.27
N LEU A 68 8.80 0.67 2.46
CA LEU A 68 9.84 0.38 3.45
C LEU A 68 10.37 -1.06 3.28
N SER A 69 11.69 -1.22 3.34
CA SER A 69 12.37 -2.53 3.40
C SER A 69 12.76 -2.89 4.85
N SER A 70 13.21 -4.11 5.11
CA SER A 70 13.39 -4.70 6.46
C SER A 70 14.08 -3.83 7.51
N SER A 71 15.01 -2.96 7.12
CA SER A 71 15.73 -2.07 8.03
C SER A 71 14.94 -0.84 8.47
N GLU A 72 13.85 -0.51 7.78
CA GLU A 72 13.09 0.74 7.96
C GLU A 72 11.68 0.50 8.52
N CYS A 73 11.20 -0.75 8.54
CA CYS A 73 9.86 -1.09 9.06
C CYS A 73 9.82 -1.31 10.60
N CYS A 74 10.92 -1.06 11.31
CA CYS A 74 10.95 -1.00 12.79
C CYS A 74 10.42 0.36 13.29
N LEU A 75 9.11 0.60 13.10
CA LEU A 75 8.36 1.66 13.77
C LEU A 75 7.69 1.12 15.04
#